data_AF-A0A496XCJ5-F1
#
_entry.id   AF-A0A496XCJ5-F1
#
_cell.length_a   1.000
_cell.length_b   1.000
_cell.length_c   1.000
_cell.angle_alpha   90.00
_cell.angle_beta   90.00
_cell.angle_gamma   90.00
#
_symmetry.space_group_name_H-M   'P 1'
#
loop_
_entity.id
_entity.type
_entity.pdbx_description
1 polymer ?
#
loop_
_entity_poly.entity_id
_entity_poly.type
_entity_poly.pdbx_seq_one_letter_code
_entity_poly.pdbx_strand_id
1 'polypeptide(L)' 'MANQKPDYVVYTIIENNGDGEDYWQRLGSAWTNKDGSINVSLNALPLNGKLHIREPKPDEESDS' A
#
# COMPACT_ATOMS: atom_id res chain seq x y z
N MET A 1 5.60 6.22 -19.66
CA MET A 1 4.80 5.07 -19.18
C MET A 1 3.53 5.65 -18.59
N ALA A 2 2.38 5.23 -19.12
CA ALA A 2 1.13 5.94 -18.94
C ALA A 2 0.74 6.03 -17.45
N ASN A 3 0.25 7.21 -17.07
CA ASN A 3 -0.21 7.62 -15.75
C ASN A 3 -1.46 6.82 -15.33
N GLN A 4 -1.33 5.51 -15.14
CA GLN A 4 -2.43 4.66 -14.69
C GLN A 4 -2.54 4.79 -13.18
N LYS A 5 -3.66 5.40 -12.74
CA LYS A 5 -4.02 5.49 -11.33
C LYS A 5 -3.95 4.10 -10.69
N PRO A 6 -3.28 3.94 -9.54
CA PRO A 6 -3.20 2.66 -8.87
C PRO A 6 -4.58 2.23 -8.37
N ASP A 7 -4.91 0.96 -8.60
CA ASP A 7 -6.15 0.35 -8.11
C ASP A 7 -6.09 0.14 -6.59
N TYR A 8 -4.88 -0.05 -6.06
CA TYR A 8 -4.65 -0.31 -4.64
C TYR A 8 -3.43 0.43 -4.10
N VAL A 9 -3.46 0.66 -2.80
CA VAL A 9 -2.35 1.15 -1.99
C VAL A 9 -1.80 0.01 -1.16
N VAL A 10 -0.47 -0.08 -1.08
CA VAL A 10 0.21 -1.12 -0.31
C VAL A 10 0.79 -0.53 0.96
N TYR A 11 0.47 -1.16 2.08
CA TYR A 11 0.89 -0.77 3.42
C TYR A 11 1.68 -1.88 4.10
N THR A 12 2.48 -1.49 5.09
CA THR A 12 2.91 -2.38 6.16
C THR A 12 2.43 -1.81 7.49
N ILE A 13 2.07 -2.70 8.41
CA ILE A 13 1.60 -2.32 9.73
C ILE A 13 2.76 -2.49 10.70
N ILE A 14 3.25 -1.38 11.24
CA ILE A 14 4.30 -1.38 12.24
C ILE A 14 3.59 -1.44 13.60
N GLU A 15 3.64 -2.63 14.20
CA GLU A 15 3.03 -2.90 15.51
C GLU A 15 3.72 -2.07 16.59
N ASN A 16 2.91 -1.36 17.38
CA ASN A 16 3.42 -0.64 18.53
C ASN A 16 3.38 -1.58 19.74
N ASN A 17 4.55 -2.04 20.20
CA ASN A 17 4.66 -3.00 21.32
C ASN A 17 4.29 -2.41 22.71
N GLY A 18 3.70 -1.21 22.77
CA GLY A 18 3.18 -0.57 23.98
C GLY A 18 1.68 -0.26 23.87
N ASP A 19 1.20 0.73 24.63
CA ASP A 19 -0.23 1.16 24.62
C ASP A 19 -0.63 2.05 23.42
N GLY A 20 0.18 2.07 22.36
CA GLY A 20 -0.05 2.93 21.19
C GLY A 20 -0.79 2.23 20.06
N GLU A 21 -1.35 3.01 19.15
CA GLU A 21 -1.96 2.49 17.92
C GLU A 21 -0.90 2.00 16.93
N ASP A 22 -1.26 0.98 16.15
CA ASP A 22 -0.43 0.47 15.07
C ASP A 22 -0.24 1.52 13.98
N TYR A 23 1.00 1.65 13.51
CA TYR A 23 1.31 2.62 12.47
C TYR A 23 1.16 2.01 11.08
N TRP A 24 0.29 2.60 10.27
CA TRP A 24 0.08 2.20 8.89
C TRP A 24 1.04 2.97 7.97
N GLN A 25 2.13 2.31 7.58
CA GLN A 25 3.11 2.91 6.68
C GLN A 25 2.79 2.55 5.24
N ARG A 26 2.57 3.55 4.38
CA ARG A 26 2.43 3.35 2.93
C ARG A 26 3.77 2.96 2.33
N LEU A 27 3.83 1.80 1.68
CA LEU A 27 5.02 1.27 1.02
C LEU A 27 5.00 1.42 -0.50
N GLY A 28 3.82 1.56 -1.10
CA GLY A 28 3.71 1.70 -2.55
C GLY A 28 2.30 1.57 -3.07
N SER A 29 2.21 1.05 -4.29
CA SER A 29 0.99 1.01 -5.08
C SER A 29 0.91 -0.30 -5.86
N ALA A 30 -0.31 -0.72 -6.17
CA ALA A 30 -0.56 -1.92 -6.92
C ALA A 30 -1.65 -1.73 -7.98
N TRP A 31 -1.57 -2.53 -9.04
CA TRP A 31 -2.44 -2.48 -10.22
C TRP A 31 -2.91 -3.88 -10.57
N THR A 32 -4.16 -3.99 -11.01
CA THR A 32 -4.73 -5.24 -11.52
C THR A 32 -4.39 -5.39 -13.00
N ASN A 33 -3.77 -6.51 -13.35
CA ASN A 33 -3.49 -6.87 -14.73
C ASN A 33 -4.74 -7.48 -15.41
N LYS A 34 -4.70 -7.59 -16.74
CA LYS A 34 -5.82 -8.13 -17.53
C LYS A 34 -6.21 -9.58 -17.17
N ASP A 35 -5.26 -10.36 -16.67
CA ASP A 35 -5.45 -11.75 -16.24
C ASP A 35 -5.94 -11.88 -14.79
N GLY A 36 -6.18 -10.75 -14.11
CA GLY A 36 -6.58 -10.70 -12.70
C GLY A 36 -5.42 -10.84 -11.72
N SER A 37 -4.18 -10.96 -12.20
CA SER A 37 -3.00 -10.89 -11.34
C SER A 37 -2.78 -9.46 -10.83
N ILE A 38 -2.09 -9.31 -9.70
CA ILE A 38 -1.79 -8.01 -9.11
C ILE A 38 -0.29 -7.75 -9.25
N ASN A 39 0.07 -6.63 -9.89
CA ASN A 39 1.43 -6.15 -9.90
C ASN A 39 1.63 -5.12 -8.79
N VAL A 40 2.68 -5.29 -7.98
CA VAL A 40 2.97 -4.42 -6.83
C VAL A 40 4.30 -3.71 -7.05
N SER A 41 4.31 -2.38 -6.93
CA SER A 41 5.53 -1.58 -6.90
C SER A 41 5.76 -1.06 -5.48
N LEU A 42 6.93 -1.37 -4.92
CA LEU A 42 7.32 -0.99 -3.56
C LEU A 42 8.46 0.01 -3.61
N ASN A 43 8.34 1.08 -2.82
CA ASN A 43 9.42 2.04 -2.59
C ASN A 43 10.31 1.61 -1.40
N ALA A 44 9.83 0.72 -0.55
CA ALA A 44 10.56 0.16 0.60
C ALA A 44 10.09 -1.27 0.92
N LEU A 45 10.96 -2.05 1.57
CA LEU A 45 10.69 -3.43 1.93
C LEU A 45 10.12 -3.54 3.36
N PRO A 46 9.06 -4.36 3.59
CA PRO A 46 8.53 -4.62 4.92
C PRO A 46 9.48 -5.53 5.72
N LEU A 47 9.97 -5.06 6.86
CA LEU A 47 10.87 -5.85 7.73
C LEU A 47 10.12 -6.86 8.61
N ASN A 48 8.82 -6.67 8.79
CA ASN A 48 7.93 -7.59 9.52
C ASN A 48 7.40 -8.75 8.64
N GLY A 49 7.74 -8.76 7.33
CA GLY A 49 7.32 -9.79 6.39
C GLY A 49 5.82 -9.76 6.01
N LYS A 50 5.09 -8.69 6.34
CA LYS A 50 3.64 -8.57 6.04
C LYS A 50 3.35 -7.33 5.19
N LEU A 51 2.47 -7.52 4.20
CA LEU A 51 1.93 -6.47 3.34
C LEU A 51 0.40 -6.48 3.39
N HIS A 52 -0.18 -5.30 3.41
CA HIS A 52 -1.62 -5.08 3.28
C HIS A 52 -1.90 -4.29 2.01
N ILE A 53 -2.57 -4.91 1.05
CA ILE A 53 -2.99 -4.28 -0.20
C ILE A 53 -4.47 -3.92 -0.05
N ARG A 54 -4.82 -2.64 -0.17
CA ARG A 54 -6.18 -2.13 0.05
C ARG A 54 -6.57 -1.12 -1.01
N GLU A 55 -7.86 -0.97 -1.26
CA GLU A 55 -8.39 0.13 -2.08
C GLU A 55 -8.01 1.47 -1.44
N PRO A 56 -7.68 2.49 -2.24
CA PRO A 56 -7.42 3.83 -1.73
C PRO A 56 -8.65 4.34 -0.98
N LYS A 57 -8.45 4.92 0.20
CA LYS A 57 -9.54 5.64 0.88
C LYS A 57 -9.87 6.89 0.05
N PRO A 58 -11.15 7.28 -0.04
CA PRO A 58 -11.59 8.41 -0.86
C PRO A 58 -10.92 9.75 -0.53
N ASP A 59 -10.35 9.91 0.67
CA ASP A 59 -9.74 11.14 1.15
C ASP A 59 -8.19 11.20 1.01
N GLU A 60 -7.53 10.11 0.59
CA GLU A 60 -6.05 10.01 0.55
C GLU A 60 -5.46 10.40 -0.82
N GLU A 61 -6.28 10.98 -1.71
CA GLU A 61 -5.92 11.25 -3.11
C GLU A 61 -5.48 12.70 -3.38
N SER A 62 -5.48 13.57 -2.37
CA SER A 62 -5.23 15.02 -2.53
C SER A 62 -3.82 15.50 -2.15
N ASP A 63 -2.90 14.61 -1.81
CA ASP A 63 -1.51 14.96 -1.48
C ASP A 63 -0.53 14.29 -2.46
N SER A 64 -0.36 14.88 -3.64
CA SER A 64 0.77 14.70 -4.56
C SER A 64 0.92 15.89 -5.48
#